data_AF-A0A8J5LAF8-F1
#
_entry.id   AF-A0A8J5LAF8-F1
#
_cell.length_a   1.000
_cell.length_b   1.000
_cell.length_c   1.000
_cell.angle_alpha   90.00
_cell.angle_beta   90.00
_cell.angle_gamma   90.00
#
_symmetry.space_group_name_H-M   'P 1'
#
loop_
_entity.id
_entity.type
_entity.pdbx_description
1 polymer ?
#
loop_
_entity_poly.entity_id
_entity_poly.type
_entity_poly.pdbx_seq_one_letter_code
_entity_poly.pdbx_strand_id
1 'polypeptide(L)'
;MHHAITTDPKNITGDWSDPLVCNYTGVYCTTTLANPSQITVTGIDLNHGVLQGSLPVELSLLSDLTLLHLNSNAFRGTLPGSLKNLRLLYELDVSNNQLGGGFPSVILELPSLRFLDIRFNRLCGDVPSCLFDLPLDALFLNDNHFTFSI
;
A
#
# COMPACT_ATOMS: atom_id res chain seq x y z
N MET A 1 12.23 17.20 -7.79
CA MET A 1 11.30 16.29 -7.10
C MET A 1 12.00 14.95 -6.98
N HIS A 2 12.13 14.40 -5.77
CA HIS A 2 12.67 13.05 -5.61
C HIS A 2 11.59 12.07 -6.08
N HIS A 3 11.85 11.34 -7.16
CA HIS A 3 10.93 10.30 -7.63
C HIS A 3 10.96 9.14 -6.63
N ALA A 4 9.80 8.78 -6.10
CA ALA A 4 9.66 7.71 -5.12
C ALA A 4 10.00 6.33 -5.72
N ILE A 5 9.70 6.15 -7.01
CA ILE A 5 10.19 5.04 -7.83
C ILE A 5 11.52 5.45 -8.44
N THR A 6 12.57 4.69 -8.13
CA THR A 6 13.94 4.93 -8.59
C THR A 6 14.34 4.01 -9.73
N THR A 7 13.61 2.91 -9.94
CA THR A 7 13.87 1.97 -11.04
C THR A 7 12.57 1.31 -11.49
N ASP A 8 12.34 1.32 -12.79
CA ASP A 8 11.19 0.70 -13.45
C ASP A 8 11.65 -0.09 -14.68
N PRO A 9 12.11 -1.35 -14.50
CA PRO A 9 12.69 -2.13 -15.59
C PRO A 9 11.68 -2.51 -16.69
N LYS A 10 10.38 -2.50 -16.34
CA LYS A 10 9.29 -2.89 -17.23
C LYS A 10 8.62 -1.69 -17.90
N ASN A 11 9.04 -0.47 -17.55
CA ASN A 11 8.45 0.78 -18.01
C ASN A 11 6.93 0.85 -17.73
N ILE A 12 6.50 0.34 -16.58
CA ILE A 12 5.09 0.34 -16.14
C ILE A 12 4.59 1.76 -15.93
N THR A 13 5.42 2.61 -15.33
CA THR A 13 5.10 4.02 -15.05
C THR A 13 5.46 4.95 -16.21
N GLY A 14 5.74 4.40 -17.40
CA GLY A 14 6.11 5.18 -18.57
C GLY A 14 5.00 6.08 -19.10
N ASP A 15 3.74 5.75 -18.81
CA ASP A 15 2.55 6.54 -19.16
C ASP A 15 2.10 7.50 -18.04
N TRP A 16 2.82 7.57 -16.91
CA TRP A 16 2.54 8.48 -15.78
C TRP A 16 2.91 9.94 -16.06
N SER A 17 2.60 10.40 -17.26
CA SER A 17 2.68 11.77 -17.75
C SER A 17 1.48 12.18 -18.61
N ASP A 18 0.54 11.25 -18.84
CA ASP A 18 -0.75 11.53 -19.48
C ASP A 18 -1.54 12.59 -18.67
N PRO A 19 -2.20 13.58 -19.32
CA PRO A 19 -3.03 14.56 -18.62
C PRO A 19 -4.21 13.93 -17.86
N LEU A 20 -4.63 12.72 -18.19
CA LEU A 20 -5.68 11.96 -17.53
C LEU A 20 -5.05 10.86 -16.66
N VAL A 21 -4.98 11.10 -15.35
CA VAL A 21 -4.42 10.16 -14.36
C VAL A 21 -5.06 8.76 -14.44
N CYS A 22 -6.33 8.67 -14.85
CA CYS A 22 -7.03 7.39 -15.01
C CYS A 22 -6.58 6.56 -16.21
N ASN A 23 -5.72 7.10 -17.09
CA ASN A 23 -5.08 6.34 -18.16
C ASN A 23 -3.77 5.68 -17.69
N TYR A 24 -3.26 6.05 -16.51
CA TYR A 24 -1.99 5.53 -16.02
C TYR A 24 -2.08 4.03 -15.79
N THR A 25 -1.09 3.30 -16.28
CA THR A 25 -1.01 1.86 -16.04
C THR A 25 -0.97 1.60 -14.53
N GLY A 26 -1.86 0.70 -14.09
CA GLY A 26 -2.01 0.32 -12.69
C GLY A 26 -2.84 1.29 -11.85
N VAL A 27 -3.39 2.37 -12.42
CA VAL A 27 -4.28 3.30 -11.70
C VAL A 27 -5.73 3.07 -12.10
N TYR A 28 -6.59 2.90 -11.11
CA TYR A 28 -8.01 2.65 -11.31
C TYR A 28 -8.84 3.78 -10.71
N CYS A 29 -9.73 4.33 -11.53
CA CYS A 29 -10.63 5.39 -11.12
C CYS A 29 -12.08 4.91 -11.10
N THR A 30 -12.87 5.42 -10.16
CA THR A 30 -14.33 5.27 -10.16
C THR A 30 -15.00 6.53 -9.65
N THR A 31 -16.32 6.58 -9.77
CA THR A 31 -17.14 7.68 -9.25
C THR A 31 -17.27 7.57 -7.74
N THR A 32 -17.15 8.69 -7.02
CA THR A 32 -17.32 8.67 -5.56
C THR A 32 -18.78 8.39 -5.16
N LEU A 33 -18.97 7.71 -4.03
CA LEU A 33 -20.30 7.51 -3.45
C LEU A 33 -20.96 8.83 -3.01
N ALA A 34 -20.15 9.83 -2.64
CA ALA A 34 -20.62 11.15 -2.24
C ALA A 34 -21.05 12.01 -3.43
N ASN A 35 -20.42 11.83 -4.60
CA ASN A 35 -20.68 12.58 -5.81
C ASN A 35 -20.45 11.70 -7.06
N PRO A 36 -21.53 11.15 -7.66
CA PRO A 36 -21.45 10.31 -8.86
C PRO A 36 -20.87 11.02 -10.09
N SER A 37 -20.82 12.36 -10.09
CA SER A 37 -20.23 13.15 -11.18
C SER A 37 -18.72 13.38 -11.00
N GLN A 38 -18.15 12.96 -9.87
CA GLN A 38 -16.73 13.12 -9.56
C GLN A 38 -16.01 11.79 -9.68
N ILE A 39 -15.08 11.71 -10.62
CA ILE A 39 -14.15 10.58 -10.80
C ILE A 39 -12.92 10.83 -9.91
N THR A 40 -12.51 9.81 -9.17
CA THR A 40 -11.34 9.84 -8.28
C THR A 40 -10.52 8.56 -8.43
N VAL A 41 -9.27 8.57 -7.97
CA VAL A 41 -8.43 7.37 -7.91
C VAL A 41 -8.84 6.53 -6.71
N THR A 42 -9.18 5.28 -6.94
CA THR A 42 -9.69 4.36 -5.91
C THR A 42 -8.91 3.07 -5.80
N GLY A 43 -8.10 2.73 -6.81
CA GLY A 43 -7.22 1.58 -6.78
C GLY A 43 -5.88 1.90 -7.40
N ILE A 44 -4.83 1.35 -6.81
CA ILE A 44 -3.51 1.22 -7.43
C ILE A 44 -3.12 -0.25 -7.39
N ASP A 45 -2.89 -0.85 -8.55
CA ASP A 45 -2.34 -2.19 -8.70
C ASP A 45 -1.07 -2.11 -9.56
N LEU A 46 0.08 -2.29 -8.92
CA LEU A 46 1.39 -2.37 -9.55
C LEU A 46 2.05 -3.72 -9.26
N ASN A 47 1.26 -4.77 -9.11
CA ASN A 47 1.74 -6.11 -8.81
C ASN A 47 2.74 -6.60 -9.87
N HIS A 48 3.76 -7.33 -9.42
CA HIS A 48 4.80 -7.94 -10.26
C HIS A 48 5.57 -6.93 -11.13
N GLY A 49 5.69 -5.68 -10.69
CA GLY A 49 6.33 -4.63 -11.47
C GLY A 49 7.85 -4.63 -11.43
N VAL A 50 8.46 -5.28 -10.43
CA VAL A 50 9.91 -5.21 -10.17
C VAL A 50 10.37 -3.75 -9.94
N LEU A 51 9.45 -2.89 -9.49
CA LEU A 51 9.70 -1.48 -9.21
C LEU A 51 10.60 -1.35 -7.98
N GLN A 52 11.61 -0.49 -8.06
CA GLN A 52 12.44 -0.15 -6.90
C GLN A 52 12.13 1.26 -6.44
N GLY A 53 12.18 1.48 -5.13
CA GLY A 53 11.90 2.79 -4.56
C GLY A 53 11.47 2.73 -3.11
N SER A 54 10.70 3.73 -2.70
CA SER A 54 10.05 3.81 -1.38
C SER A 54 8.63 4.35 -1.53
N LEU A 55 7.78 4.14 -0.54
CA LEU A 55 6.43 4.71 -0.53
C LEU A 55 6.46 6.17 -0.07
N PRO A 56 6.03 7.12 -0.92
CA PRO A 56 6.07 8.54 -0.60
C PRO A 56 4.95 8.92 0.39
N VAL A 57 5.17 9.97 1.19
CA VAL A 57 4.15 10.46 2.12
C VAL A 57 2.92 11.02 1.38
N GLU A 58 3.14 11.51 0.16
CA GLU A 58 2.14 12.05 -0.76
C GLU A 58 1.13 11.00 -1.25
N LEU A 59 1.41 9.70 -1.09
CA LEU A 59 0.43 8.64 -1.38
C LEU A 59 -0.87 8.85 -0.57
N SER A 60 -0.75 9.45 0.61
CA SER A 60 -1.88 9.80 1.48
C SER A 60 -2.83 10.86 0.92
N LEU A 61 -2.44 11.56 -0.16
CA LEU A 61 -3.31 12.54 -0.83
C LEU A 61 -4.44 11.87 -1.63
N LEU A 62 -4.33 10.57 -1.91
CA LEU A 62 -5.35 9.78 -2.58
C LEU A 62 -6.43 9.34 -1.57
N SER A 63 -7.17 10.30 -0.99
CA SER A 63 -8.10 10.05 0.13
C SER A 63 -9.20 9.04 -0.15
N ASP A 64 -9.53 8.82 -1.42
CA ASP A 64 -10.54 7.87 -1.88
C ASP A 64 -9.97 6.49 -2.24
N LEU A 65 -8.68 6.26 -2.00
CA LEU A 65 -8.03 4.99 -2.29
C LEU A 65 -8.62 3.88 -1.39
N THR A 66 -9.13 2.84 -2.03
CA THR A 66 -9.71 1.64 -1.42
C THR A 66 -8.81 0.41 -1.56
N LEU A 67 -7.96 0.39 -2.59
CA LEU A 67 -7.10 -0.73 -2.92
C LEU A 67 -5.68 -0.23 -3.19
N LEU A 68 -4.72 -0.81 -2.50
CA LEU A 68 -3.29 -0.62 -2.76
C LEU A 68 -2.59 -1.98 -2.85
N HIS A 69 -2.31 -2.41 -4.07
CA HIS A 69 -1.62 -3.66 -4.37
C HIS A 69 -0.27 -3.38 -5.01
N LEU A 70 0.79 -3.80 -4.31
CA LEU A 70 2.19 -3.57 -4.66
C LEU A 70 3.00 -4.87 -4.55
N ASN A 71 2.34 -6.03 -4.62
CA ASN A 71 2.96 -7.34 -4.49
C ASN A 71 4.12 -7.52 -5.48
N SER A 72 5.17 -8.23 -5.08
CA SER A 72 6.27 -8.62 -5.98
C SER A 72 6.96 -7.43 -6.63
N ASN A 73 7.35 -6.46 -5.80
CA ASN A 73 8.20 -5.33 -6.16
C ASN A 73 9.47 -5.34 -5.29
N ALA A 74 10.24 -4.26 -5.35
CA ALA A 74 11.45 -4.06 -4.56
C ALA A 74 11.40 -2.74 -3.79
N PHE A 75 10.22 -2.37 -3.29
CA PHE A 75 10.05 -1.22 -2.41
C PHE A 75 10.77 -1.46 -1.07
N ARG A 76 11.45 -0.41 -0.59
CA ARG A 76 12.27 -0.40 0.63
C ARG A 76 11.77 0.65 1.62
N GLY A 77 12.33 0.61 2.83
CA GLY A 77 11.99 1.53 3.91
C GLY A 77 10.81 1.03 4.73
N THR A 78 10.09 1.95 5.37
CA THR A 78 8.90 1.66 6.17
C THR A 78 7.64 2.13 5.44
N LEU A 79 6.46 1.64 5.84
CA LEU A 79 5.21 2.29 5.44
C LEU A 79 5.17 3.73 6.01
N PRO A 80 4.78 4.74 5.22
CA PRO A 80 4.74 6.12 5.70
C PRO A 80 3.64 6.28 6.75
N GLY A 81 3.91 7.03 7.82
CA GLY A 81 2.91 7.29 8.86
C GLY A 81 1.69 8.07 8.38
N SER A 82 1.76 8.71 7.20
CA SER A 82 0.64 9.37 6.55
C SER A 82 -0.39 8.39 5.97
N LEU A 83 -0.08 7.09 5.88
CA LEU A 83 -1.00 6.08 5.36
C LEU A 83 -2.32 6.03 6.14
N LYS A 84 -2.32 6.40 7.43
CA LYS A 84 -3.54 6.52 8.26
C LYS A 84 -4.61 7.47 7.71
N ASN A 85 -4.23 8.38 6.82
CA ASN A 85 -5.17 9.31 6.18
C ASN A 85 -5.98 8.63 5.06
N LEU A 86 -5.61 7.43 4.62
CA LEU A 86 -6.35 6.64 3.65
C LEU A 86 -7.52 5.92 4.34
N ARG A 87 -8.50 6.70 4.80
CA ARG A 87 -9.61 6.24 5.64
C ARG A 87 -10.52 5.21 4.95
N LEU A 88 -10.50 5.17 3.62
CA LEU A 88 -11.28 4.25 2.78
C LEU A 88 -10.48 3.01 2.36
N LEU A 89 -9.20 2.89 2.73
CA LEU A 89 -8.35 1.77 2.34
C LEU A 89 -8.91 0.47 2.93
N TYR A 90 -9.29 -0.44 2.05
CA TYR A 90 -9.94 -1.70 2.34
C TYR A 90 -8.96 -2.88 2.17
N GLU A 91 -8.15 -2.84 1.10
CA GLU A 91 -7.10 -3.83 0.83
C GLU A 91 -5.73 -3.18 0.78
N LEU A 92 -4.81 -3.72 1.57
CA LEU A 92 -3.39 -3.39 1.52
C LEU A 92 -2.58 -4.67 1.27
N ASP A 93 -2.03 -4.77 0.07
CA ASP A 93 -1.05 -5.81 -0.28
C ASP A 93 0.29 -5.15 -0.62
N VAL A 94 1.26 -5.31 0.28
CA VAL A 94 2.66 -4.91 0.07
C VAL A 94 3.60 -6.10 0.20
N SER A 95 3.07 -7.31 -0.02
CA SER A 95 3.82 -8.54 0.13
C SER A 95 4.92 -8.70 -0.92
N ASN A 96 5.92 -9.52 -0.63
CA ASN A 96 7.07 -9.76 -1.52
C ASN A 96 7.75 -8.44 -1.95
N ASN A 97 8.22 -7.71 -0.96
CA ASN A 97 8.97 -6.46 -1.10
C ASN A 97 10.23 -6.50 -0.19
N GLN A 98 10.88 -5.35 -0.01
CA GLN A 98 12.05 -5.21 0.85
C GLN A 98 11.76 -4.22 2.00
N LEU A 99 10.50 -4.12 2.43
CA LEU A 99 10.09 -3.27 3.55
C LEU A 99 10.70 -3.80 4.85
N GLY A 100 11.13 -2.89 5.73
CA GLY A 100 11.74 -3.24 7.00
C GLY A 100 11.29 -2.33 8.14
N GLY A 101 11.97 -2.44 9.28
CA GLY A 101 11.58 -1.78 10.52
C GLY A 101 10.57 -2.60 11.32
N GLY A 102 10.03 -1.99 12.38
CA GLY A 102 9.03 -2.63 13.25
C GLY A 102 7.70 -2.92 12.54
N PHE A 103 6.77 -3.59 13.23
CA PHE A 103 5.40 -3.69 12.76
C PHE A 103 4.83 -2.29 12.44
N PRO A 104 4.25 -2.07 11.24
CA PRO A 104 3.75 -0.75 10.85
C PRO A 104 2.44 -0.42 11.57
N SER A 105 2.55 0.20 12.75
CA SER A 105 1.41 0.55 13.63
C SER A 105 0.35 1.43 12.97
N VAL A 106 0.70 2.16 11.90
CA VAL A 106 -0.24 2.94 11.08
C VAL A 106 -1.41 2.11 10.55
N ILE A 107 -1.22 0.81 10.37
CA ILE A 107 -2.26 -0.14 9.95
C ILE A 107 -3.40 -0.21 10.98
N LEU A 108 -3.07 -0.07 12.26
CA LEU A 108 -4.04 -0.10 13.35
C LEU A 108 -4.97 1.14 13.33
N GLU A 109 -4.59 2.18 12.61
CA GLU A 109 -5.35 3.43 12.46
C GLU A 109 -6.26 3.44 11.23
N LEU A 110 -6.32 2.36 10.43
CA LEU A 110 -7.11 2.26 9.21
C LEU A 110 -8.50 1.66 9.50
N PRO A 111 -9.57 2.46 9.55
CA PRO A 111 -10.88 1.99 10.04
C PRO A 111 -11.59 1.03 9.07
N SER A 112 -11.29 1.13 7.78
CA SER A 112 -11.96 0.37 6.71
C SER A 112 -11.19 -0.87 6.29
N LEU A 113 -9.97 -1.09 6.82
CA LEU A 113 -9.11 -2.17 6.38
C LEU A 113 -9.74 -3.53 6.71
N ARG A 114 -9.73 -4.44 5.73
CA ARG A 114 -10.22 -5.81 5.86
C ARG A 114 -9.24 -6.86 5.36
N PHE A 115 -8.43 -6.50 4.37
CA PHE A 115 -7.40 -7.39 3.84
C PHE A 115 -6.02 -6.78 4.09
N LEU A 116 -5.15 -7.53 4.79
CA LEU A 116 -3.77 -7.14 5.02
C LEU A 116 -2.80 -8.25 4.63
N ASP A 117 -1.96 -7.96 3.64
CA ASP A 117 -0.83 -8.81 3.27
C ASP A 117 0.50 -8.04 3.30
N ILE A 118 1.34 -8.41 4.27
CA ILE A 118 2.70 -7.87 4.44
C ILE A 118 3.76 -8.98 4.40
N ARG A 119 3.40 -10.17 3.88
CA ARG A 119 4.31 -11.33 3.81
C ARG A 119 5.56 -11.06 2.98
N PHE A 120 6.58 -11.89 3.13
CA PHE A 120 7.80 -11.83 2.32
C PHE A 120 8.43 -10.43 2.33
N ASN A 121 8.63 -9.89 3.52
CA ASN A 121 9.29 -8.62 3.76
C ASN A 121 10.40 -8.82 4.81
N ARG A 122 10.99 -7.73 5.30
CA ARG A 122 12.04 -7.72 6.31
C ARG A 122 11.56 -7.03 7.60
N LEU A 123 10.26 -7.06 7.87
CA LEU A 123 9.67 -6.47 9.07
C LEU A 123 10.11 -7.26 10.30
N CYS A 124 10.34 -6.59 11.42
CA CYS A 124 10.89 -7.20 12.63
C CYS A 124 10.23 -6.71 13.92
N GLY A 125 10.65 -7.28 15.05
CA GLY A 125 10.10 -6.96 16.37
C GLY A 125 8.75 -7.62 16.62
N ASP A 126 8.02 -7.15 17.62
CA ASP A 126 6.78 -7.77 18.04
C ASP A 126 5.59 -7.37 17.18
N VAL A 127 4.70 -8.34 16.95
CA VAL A 127 3.37 -8.08 16.39
C VAL A 127 2.44 -7.64 17.54
N PRO A 128 1.85 -6.44 17.49
CA PRO A 128 1.00 -5.96 18.57
C PRO A 128 -0.27 -6.79 18.66
N SER A 129 -0.65 -7.20 19.88
CA SER A 129 -1.83 -8.05 20.10
C SER A 129 -3.14 -7.41 19.63
N CYS A 130 -3.24 -6.08 19.70
CA CYS A 130 -4.40 -5.33 19.20
C CYS A 130 -4.61 -5.43 17.68
N LEU A 131 -3.64 -5.95 16.92
CA LEU A 131 -3.86 -6.31 15.52
C LEU A 131 -4.97 -7.34 15.37
N PHE A 132 -5.05 -8.30 16.30
CA PHE A 132 -6.04 -9.38 16.27
C PHE A 132 -7.44 -8.93 16.72
N ASP A 133 -7.55 -7.73 17.29
CA ASP A 133 -8.84 -7.09 17.61
C ASP A 133 -9.44 -6.34 16.42
N LEU A 134 -8.65 -6.12 15.35
CA LEU A 134 -9.15 -5.48 14.14
C LEU A 134 -10.12 -6.42 13.41
N PRO A 135 -11.18 -5.88 12.80
CA PRO A 135 -12.14 -6.66 12.03
C PRO A 135 -11.58 -7.04 10.65
N LEU A 136 -10.42 -7.71 10.59
CA LEU A 136 -9.81 -8.19 9.35
C LEU A 136 -10.46 -9.50 8.89
N ASP A 137 -10.72 -9.59 7.60
CA ASP A 137 -11.18 -10.82 6.94
C ASP A 137 -9.99 -11.74 6.59
N ALA A 138 -8.84 -11.14 6.29
CA ALA A 138 -7.61 -11.87 5.97
C ALA A 138 -6.37 -11.14 6.49
N LEU A 139 -5.49 -11.91 7.14
CA LEU A 139 -4.24 -11.43 7.72
C LEU A 139 -3.09 -12.36 7.33
N PHE A 140 -2.09 -11.79 6.66
CA PHE A 140 -0.94 -12.53 6.16
C PHE A 140 0.38 -11.88 6.62
N LEU A 141 1.13 -12.59 7.48
CA LEU A 141 2.34 -12.07 8.15
C LEU A 141 3.61 -12.91 7.93
N ASN A 142 3.49 -14.13 7.39
CA ASN A 142 4.62 -15.06 7.25
C ASN A 142 5.77 -14.52 6.38
N ASP A 143 6.94 -15.14 6.51
CA ASP A 143 8.17 -14.74 5.82
C ASP A 143 8.57 -13.29 6.11
N ASN A 144 8.55 -12.96 7.41
CA ASN A 144 9.12 -11.76 8.00
C ASN A 144 10.05 -12.18 9.18
N HIS A 145 10.68 -11.21 9.84
CA HIS A 145 11.51 -11.39 11.03
C HIS A 145 10.78 -11.02 12.33
N PHE A 146 9.46 -11.21 12.37
CA PHE A 146 8.66 -10.94 13.57
C PHE A 146 9.01 -11.89 14.72
N THR A 147 8.97 -11.35 15.93
CA THR A 147 8.97 -12.11 17.17
C THR A 147 7.55 -12.19 17.70
N PHE A 148 7.19 -13.36 18.26
CA PHE A 148 5.93 -13.55 18.96
C PHE A 148 6.26 -13.84 20.40
N SER A 149 5.94 -12.88 21.27
CA SER A 149 6.02 -13.08 22.72
C SER A 149 4.77 -13.85 23.14
N ILE A 150 4.97 -15.05 23.72
CA ILE A 150 3.92 -15.92 24.25
C ILE A 150 3.46 -15.39 25.61
#